data_AF-A0A0D3GDJ4-F1
#
_entry.id   AF-A0A0D3GDJ4-F1
#
_cell.length_a   1.000
_cell.length_b   1.000
_cell.length_c   1.000
_cell.angle_alpha   90.00
_cell.angle_beta   90.00
_cell.angle_gamma   90.00
#
_symmetry.space_group_name_H-M   'P 1'
#
loop_
_entity.id
_entity.type
_entity.pdbx_description
1 polymer ?
#
loop_
_entity_poly.entity_id
_entity_poly.type
_entity_poly.pdbx_seq_one_letter_code
_entity_poly.pdbx_strand_id
1 'polypeptide(L)'
;MEVEAARRSKRPPWSRTVAVQVALCVAMYAAFSLGEPRLHRNRGRGGGGGPPPMADLGLAYNMESIAKAYKVKFVVDVAQLGEEDPLWQNEPIHDGKIRASSREQIKWLEQSIAATSSNWKIVVGYDPFFVCAEAHTLETTKLYEPLQRIFAKYGVNAYISTGGHCGYFRQDNSMLYIGNPSPDDLTSSDGFLLHIVNLLEMESLLINLEGKVVERFVN
;
A
#
# COMPACT_ATOMS: atom_id res chain seq x y z
N MET A 1 -9.23 46.94 -52.97
CA MET A 1 -10.45 47.12 -52.16
C MET A 1 -11.23 45.81 -52.31
N GLU A 2 -10.88 44.81 -51.50
CA GLU A 2 -11.51 44.52 -50.19
C GLU A 2 -12.83 43.73 -50.40
N VAL A 3 -13.17 42.60 -49.77
CA VAL A 3 -12.75 41.94 -48.52
C VAL A 3 -13.12 40.42 -48.57
N GLU A 4 -12.27 39.63 -47.92
CA GLU A 4 -12.36 38.31 -47.28
C GLU A 4 -13.52 37.29 -47.45
N ALA A 5 -13.08 36.06 -47.73
CA ALA A 5 -13.16 34.85 -46.89
C ALA A 5 -14.49 34.44 -46.23
N ALA A 6 -15.11 33.39 -46.78
CA ALA A 6 -16.10 32.56 -46.08
C ALA A 6 -15.49 31.23 -45.57
N ARG A 7 -14.60 31.29 -44.58
CA ARG A 7 -14.26 30.11 -43.76
C ARG A 7 -15.31 29.96 -42.66
N ARG A 8 -16.31 29.10 -42.91
CA ARG A 8 -17.36 28.76 -41.93
C ARG A 8 -16.75 27.96 -40.77
N SER A 9 -16.27 28.66 -39.76
CA SER A 9 -15.88 28.10 -38.46
C SER A 9 -17.11 27.53 -37.76
N LYS A 10 -17.33 26.21 -37.88
CA LYS A 10 -18.28 25.49 -37.03
C LYS A 10 -17.62 25.30 -35.68
N ARG A 11 -17.86 26.23 -34.75
CA ARG A 11 -17.58 25.96 -33.32
C ARG A 11 -18.33 24.68 -32.93
N PRO A 12 -17.68 23.69 -32.30
CA PRO A 12 -18.36 22.48 -31.90
C PRO A 12 -19.52 22.87 -30.96
N PRO A 13 -20.73 22.33 -31.16
CA PRO A 13 -21.86 22.65 -30.30
C PRO A 13 -21.49 22.26 -28.88
N TRP A 14 -21.61 23.21 -27.96
CA TRP A 14 -21.23 23.08 -26.55
C TRP A 14 -21.84 21.83 -25.88
N SER A 15 -22.98 21.36 -26.38
CA SER A 15 -23.61 20.10 -25.98
C SER A 15 -22.73 18.86 -26.18
N ARG A 16 -21.85 18.83 -27.20
CA ARG A 16 -20.90 17.73 -27.39
C ARG A 16 -19.81 17.74 -26.33
N THR A 17 -19.33 18.92 -25.93
CA THR A 17 -18.33 19.05 -24.88
C THR A 17 -18.91 18.62 -23.54
N VAL A 18 -20.13 19.05 -23.22
CA VAL A 18 -20.84 18.66 -21.99
C VAL A 18 -21.13 17.15 -21.98
N ALA A 19 -21.58 16.57 -23.10
CA ALA A 19 -21.84 15.14 -23.18
C ALA A 19 -20.57 14.29 -22.95
N VAL A 20 -19.43 14.71 -23.52
CA VAL A 20 -18.14 14.05 -23.29
C VAL A 20 -17.71 14.16 -21.84
N GLN A 21 -17.91 15.32 -21.21
CA GLN A 21 -17.55 15.55 -19.81
C GLN A 21 -18.42 14.71 -18.85
N VAL A 22 -19.72 14.63 -19.11
CA VAL A 22 -20.64 13.76 -18.35
C VAL A 22 -20.28 12.29 -18.53
N ALA A 23 -19.97 11.85 -19.76
CA ALA A 23 -19.54 10.49 -20.02
C ALA A 23 -18.22 10.15 -19.28
N LEU A 24 -17.24 11.06 -19.27
CA LEU A 24 -15.99 10.92 -18.51
C LEU A 24 -16.24 10.86 -17.00
N CYS A 25 -17.13 11.68 -16.47
CA CYS A 25 -17.51 11.64 -15.05
C CYS A 25 -18.20 10.31 -14.68
N VAL A 26 -19.12 9.83 -15.51
CA VAL A 26 -19.82 8.55 -15.28
C VAL A 26 -18.83 7.39 -15.40
N ALA A 27 -17.90 7.42 -16.35
CA ALA A 27 -16.87 6.40 -16.50
C ALA A 27 -15.90 6.38 -15.31
N MET A 28 -15.43 7.54 -14.84
CA MET A 28 -14.60 7.62 -13.63
C MET A 28 -15.36 7.17 -12.38
N TYR A 29 -16.62 7.57 -12.23
CA TYR A 29 -17.46 7.14 -11.12
C TYR A 29 -17.70 5.63 -11.15
N ALA A 30 -17.98 5.05 -12.32
CA ALA A 30 -18.11 3.60 -12.48
C ALA A 30 -16.79 2.88 -12.21
N ALA A 31 -15.65 3.41 -12.67
CA ALA A 31 -14.33 2.81 -12.39
C ALA A 31 -14.02 2.81 -10.89
N PHE A 32 -14.36 3.88 -10.17
CA PHE A 32 -14.21 3.95 -8.71
C PHE A 32 -15.25 3.12 -7.95
N SER A 33 -16.48 3.01 -8.46
CA SER A 33 -17.56 2.24 -7.80
C SER A 33 -17.50 0.74 -8.10
N LEU A 34 -16.84 0.33 -9.19
CA LEU A 34 -16.55 -1.08 -9.52
C LEU A 34 -15.25 -1.57 -8.87
N GLY A 35 -14.44 -0.65 -8.33
CA GLY A 35 -13.36 -0.95 -7.39
C GLY A 35 -13.90 -1.26 -6.01
N GLU A 36 -14.92 -2.11 -5.89
CA GLU A 36 -15.14 -2.78 -4.60
C GLU A 36 -13.92 -3.68 -4.38
N PRO A 37 -13.23 -3.58 -3.23
CA PRO A 37 -12.27 -4.59 -2.85
C PRO A 37 -13.06 -5.88 -2.77
N ARG A 38 -12.89 -6.73 -3.78
CA ARG A 38 -13.40 -8.08 -3.78
C ARG A 38 -12.68 -8.80 -2.66
N LEU A 39 -13.23 -8.70 -1.45
CA LEU A 39 -12.99 -9.63 -0.34
C LEU A 39 -13.35 -11.00 -0.90
N HIS A 40 -12.37 -11.62 -1.55
CA HIS A 40 -12.40 -13.04 -1.82
C HIS A 40 -12.30 -13.66 -0.45
N ARG A 41 -13.47 -13.92 0.14
CA ARG A 41 -13.62 -14.82 1.27
C ARG A 41 -13.10 -16.16 0.79
N ASN A 42 -11.80 -16.36 0.96
CA ASN A 42 -11.17 -17.63 0.72
C ASN A 42 -11.81 -18.57 1.74
N ARG A 43 -12.76 -19.37 1.25
CA ARG A 43 -13.46 -20.36 2.05
C ARG A 43 -12.48 -21.51 2.22
N GLY A 44 -11.45 -21.26 3.03
CA GLY A 44 -10.56 -22.27 3.55
C GLY A 44 -11.43 -23.34 4.19
N ARG A 45 -11.27 -24.55 3.67
CA ARG A 45 -11.96 -25.77 4.10
C ARG A 45 -11.43 -26.16 5.48
N GLY A 46 -11.87 -25.44 6.51
CA GLY A 46 -11.70 -25.77 7.92
C GLY A 46 -13.09 -25.85 8.55
N GLY A 47 -13.53 -27.05 8.89
CA GLY A 47 -14.81 -27.27 9.55
C GLY A 47 -14.82 -26.65 10.94
N GLY A 48 -15.84 -25.85 11.23
CA GLY A 48 -16.07 -25.26 12.54
C GLY A 48 -16.98 -24.05 12.43
N GLY A 49 -18.29 -24.27 12.35
CA GLY A 49 -19.31 -23.23 12.50
C GLY A 49 -19.41 -22.74 13.95
N GLY A 50 -18.29 -22.29 14.51
CA GLY A 50 -18.26 -21.54 15.75
C GLY A 50 -18.58 -20.07 15.49
N PRO A 51 -19.11 -19.34 16.48
CA PRO A 51 -19.14 -17.88 16.41
C PRO A 51 -17.71 -17.38 16.15
N PRO A 52 -17.51 -16.31 15.35
CA PRO A 52 -16.20 -15.70 15.23
C PRO A 52 -15.66 -15.38 16.63
N PRO A 53 -14.37 -15.59 16.89
CA PRO A 53 -13.77 -15.27 18.19
C PRO A 53 -14.10 -13.80 18.51
N MET A 54 -14.50 -13.52 19.76
CA MET A 54 -14.96 -12.17 20.13
C MET A 54 -13.91 -11.06 19.86
N ALA A 55 -12.62 -11.43 19.81
CA ALA A 55 -11.54 -10.54 19.40
C ALA A 55 -11.69 -10.03 17.94
N ASP A 56 -12.10 -10.89 17.00
CA ASP A 56 -12.31 -10.52 15.58
C ASP A 56 -13.47 -9.54 15.42
N LEU A 57 -14.55 -9.73 16.18
CA LEU A 57 -15.72 -8.83 16.14
C LEU A 57 -15.39 -7.46 16.73
N GLY A 58 -14.61 -7.42 17.82
CA GLY A 58 -14.15 -6.18 18.42
C GLY A 58 -13.23 -5.38 17.49
N LEU A 59 -12.28 -6.07 16.84
CA LEU A 59 -11.37 -5.47 15.86
C LEU A 59 -12.13 -4.86 14.69
N ALA A 60 -13.03 -5.63 14.05
CA ALA A 60 -13.78 -5.17 12.90
C ALA A 60 -14.67 -3.96 13.23
N TYR A 61 -15.35 -3.99 14.37
CA TYR A 61 -16.18 -2.87 14.83
C TYR A 61 -15.35 -1.59 15.07
N ASN A 62 -14.19 -1.72 15.72
CA ASN A 62 -13.32 -0.58 15.99
C ASN A 62 -12.69 -0.01 14.73
N MET A 63 -12.25 -0.87 13.81
CA MET A 63 -11.77 -0.47 12.50
C MET A 63 -12.85 0.28 11.73
N GLU A 64 -14.10 -0.23 11.72
CA GLU A 64 -15.21 0.43 11.05
C GLU A 64 -15.52 1.81 11.66
N SER A 65 -15.57 1.90 12.99
CA SER A 65 -15.80 3.13 13.73
C SER A 65 -14.72 4.18 13.43
N ILE A 66 -13.45 3.78 13.49
CA ILE A 66 -12.31 4.66 13.22
C ILE A 66 -12.24 5.04 11.74
N ALA A 67 -12.51 4.11 10.83
CA ALA A 67 -12.55 4.38 9.40
C ALA A 67 -13.60 5.46 9.07
N LYS A 68 -14.77 5.41 9.71
CA LYS A 68 -15.81 6.42 9.59
C LYS A 68 -15.38 7.76 10.19
N ALA A 69 -14.84 7.75 11.41
CA ALA A 69 -14.43 8.96 12.12
C ALA A 69 -13.34 9.74 11.37
N TYR A 70 -12.34 9.03 10.84
CA TYR A 70 -11.21 9.60 10.12
C TYR A 70 -11.42 9.71 8.61
N LYS A 71 -12.56 9.26 8.08
CA LYS A 71 -12.89 9.23 6.65
C LYS A 71 -11.77 8.54 5.84
N VAL A 72 -11.42 7.34 6.26
CA VAL A 72 -10.37 6.53 5.62
C VAL A 72 -10.68 6.34 4.13
N LYS A 73 -9.67 6.58 3.29
CA LYS A 73 -9.83 6.55 1.83
C LYS A 73 -9.60 5.17 1.23
N PHE A 74 -8.72 4.38 1.82
CA PHE A 74 -8.40 3.03 1.39
C PHE A 74 -7.84 2.24 2.58
N VAL A 75 -7.97 0.92 2.51
CA VAL A 75 -7.43 -0.03 3.48
C VAL A 75 -6.41 -0.87 2.75
N VAL A 76 -5.24 -1.07 3.37
CA VAL A 76 -4.19 -1.95 2.87
C VAL A 76 -4.13 -3.16 3.78
N ASP A 77 -4.31 -4.35 3.21
CA ASP A 77 -4.14 -5.61 3.89
C ASP A 77 -2.82 -6.24 3.43
N VAL A 78 -1.80 -6.17 4.28
CA VAL A 78 -0.46 -6.70 3.97
C VAL A 78 -0.46 -8.23 3.98
N ALA A 79 -1.35 -8.87 4.74
CA ALA A 79 -1.42 -10.34 4.79
C ALA A 79 -1.94 -10.95 3.48
N GLN A 80 -2.72 -10.18 2.70
CA GLN A 80 -3.12 -10.58 1.35
C GLN A 80 -1.97 -10.62 0.34
N LEU A 81 -0.81 -10.03 0.66
CA LEU A 81 0.39 -10.21 -0.16
C LEU A 81 0.91 -11.64 -0.01
N GLY A 82 1.03 -12.16 1.21
CA GLY A 82 1.26 -13.59 1.49
C GLY A 82 2.36 -14.27 0.65
N GLU A 83 2.18 -15.56 0.37
CA GLU A 83 3.06 -16.35 -0.53
C GLU A 83 3.02 -15.88 -2.00
N GLU A 84 2.04 -15.03 -2.35
CA GLU A 84 1.84 -14.47 -3.68
C GLU A 84 2.47 -13.08 -3.82
N ASP A 85 3.19 -12.59 -2.80
CA ASP A 85 3.82 -11.28 -2.84
C ASP A 85 4.72 -11.24 -4.07
N PRO A 86 4.48 -10.31 -5.02
CA PRO A 86 5.34 -10.18 -6.17
C PRO A 86 6.82 -10.06 -5.79
N LEU A 87 7.18 -9.48 -4.64
CA LEU A 87 8.59 -9.41 -4.22
C LEU A 87 9.18 -10.78 -3.82
N TRP A 88 8.35 -11.79 -3.58
CA TRP A 88 8.72 -13.11 -3.05
C TRP A 88 8.19 -14.31 -3.82
N GLN A 89 7.48 -14.12 -4.94
CA GLN A 89 7.00 -15.24 -5.77
C GLN A 89 8.16 -16.13 -6.21
N ASN A 90 8.29 -17.27 -5.52
CA ASN A 90 9.31 -18.30 -5.67
C ASN A 90 10.72 -17.81 -5.32
N GLU A 91 11.28 -18.28 -4.20
CA GLU A 91 12.67 -18.13 -3.74
C GLU A 91 13.52 -17.24 -4.67
N PRO A 92 13.58 -15.92 -4.38
CA PRO A 92 14.01 -14.91 -5.35
C PRO A 92 15.47 -15.07 -5.79
N ILE A 93 16.23 -15.90 -5.09
CA ILE A 93 17.56 -16.36 -5.45
C ILE A 93 17.52 -17.86 -5.73
N HIS A 94 18.03 -18.25 -6.90
CA HIS A 94 18.28 -19.64 -7.24
C HIS A 94 19.74 -19.75 -7.66
N ASP A 95 20.51 -20.64 -7.02
CA ASP A 95 21.94 -20.84 -7.28
C ASP A 95 22.75 -19.53 -7.11
N GLY A 96 22.48 -18.79 -6.03
CA GLY A 96 23.17 -17.54 -5.68
C GLY A 96 22.89 -16.34 -6.60
N LYS A 97 21.99 -16.48 -7.58
CA LYS A 97 21.59 -15.45 -8.55
C LYS A 97 20.12 -15.08 -8.42
N ILE A 98 19.82 -13.79 -8.50
CA ILE A 98 18.44 -13.28 -8.56
C ILE A 98 17.73 -13.89 -9.78
N ARG A 99 16.51 -14.40 -9.60
CA ARG A 99 15.70 -14.97 -10.69
C ARG A 99 15.28 -13.91 -11.70
N ALA A 100 14.91 -14.34 -12.91
CA ALA A 100 14.45 -13.43 -13.96
C ALA A 100 13.14 -12.72 -13.58
N SER A 101 12.19 -13.45 -12.96
CA SER A 101 10.93 -12.90 -12.44
C SER A 101 11.16 -11.77 -11.44
N SER A 102 12.03 -11.98 -10.45
CA SER A 102 12.38 -10.96 -9.46
C SER A 102 13.02 -9.72 -10.09
N ARG A 103 13.86 -9.88 -11.11
CA ARG A 103 14.41 -8.73 -11.86
C ARG A 103 13.33 -7.96 -12.60
N GLU A 104 12.38 -8.65 -13.23
CA GLU A 104 11.28 -8.02 -13.95
C GLU A 104 10.36 -7.25 -12.99
N GLN A 105 10.11 -7.78 -11.79
CA GLN A 105 9.34 -7.12 -10.74
C GLN A 105 10.07 -5.89 -10.19
N ILE A 106 11.37 -5.98 -9.89
CA ILE A 106 12.18 -4.83 -9.49
C ILE A 106 12.15 -3.75 -10.57
N LYS A 107 12.25 -4.14 -11.84
CA LYS A 107 12.18 -3.20 -12.97
C LYS A 107 10.79 -2.55 -13.08
N TRP A 108 9.72 -3.31 -12.94
CA TRP A 108 8.35 -2.80 -12.93
C TRP A 108 8.12 -1.82 -11.77
N LEU A 109 8.62 -2.15 -10.58
CA LEU A 109 8.54 -1.29 -9.41
C LEU A 109 9.30 0.02 -9.64
N GLU A 110 10.55 -0.07 -10.12
CA GLU A 110 11.33 1.12 -10.46
C GLU A 110 10.59 2.01 -11.47
N GLN A 111 10.04 1.42 -12.54
CA GLN A 111 9.29 2.17 -13.55
C GLN A 111 8.02 2.82 -12.98
N SER A 112 7.31 2.12 -12.10
CA SER A 112 6.09 2.62 -11.45
C SER A 112 6.38 3.80 -10.53
N ILE A 113 7.48 3.72 -9.77
CA ILE A 113 7.93 4.80 -8.88
C ILE A 113 8.46 5.98 -9.71
N ALA A 114 9.21 5.72 -10.78
CA ALA A 114 9.76 6.75 -11.66
C ALA A 114 8.68 7.53 -12.42
N ALA A 115 7.53 6.90 -12.70
CA ALA A 115 6.43 7.52 -13.44
C ALA A 115 5.58 8.49 -12.59
N THR A 116 5.73 8.49 -11.26
CA THR A 116 4.94 9.34 -10.37
C THR A 116 5.72 10.56 -9.89
N SER A 117 5.05 11.72 -9.88
CA SER A 117 5.53 12.97 -9.28
C SER A 117 4.93 13.25 -7.91
N SER A 118 4.29 12.26 -7.27
CA SER A 118 3.68 12.40 -5.95
C SER A 118 4.72 12.76 -4.88
N ASN A 119 4.32 13.66 -3.96
CA ASN A 119 5.11 14.01 -2.77
C ASN A 119 5.26 12.83 -1.81
N TRP A 120 4.24 11.96 -1.76
CA TRP A 120 4.24 10.75 -0.96
C TRP A 120 4.33 9.52 -1.85
N LYS A 121 5.38 8.73 -1.63
CA LYS A 121 5.57 7.42 -2.23
C LYS A 121 5.70 6.41 -1.09
N ILE A 122 4.68 5.57 -0.96
CA ILE A 122 4.59 4.52 0.06
C ILE A 122 4.63 3.19 -0.70
N VAL A 123 5.58 2.34 -0.36
CA VAL A 123 5.70 1.00 -0.92
C VAL A 123 5.20 -0.01 0.09
N VAL A 124 4.49 -1.04 -0.36
CA VAL A 124 3.98 -2.11 0.49
C VAL A 124 4.54 -3.42 -0.03
N GLY A 125 5.09 -4.24 0.86
CA GLY A 125 5.55 -5.60 0.58
C GLY A 125 5.20 -6.51 1.76
N TYR A 126 5.42 -7.81 1.61
CA TYR A 126 5.18 -8.77 2.68
C TYR A 126 6.33 -8.75 3.68
N ASP A 127 7.55 -9.11 3.26
CA ASP A 127 8.66 -9.24 4.20
C ASP A 127 9.27 -7.91 4.66
N PRO A 128 9.66 -7.81 5.94
CA PRO A 128 10.39 -6.66 6.44
C PRO A 128 11.82 -6.60 5.85
N PHE A 129 12.21 -5.43 5.36
CA PHE A 129 13.58 -5.18 4.86
C PHE A 129 14.64 -5.14 5.96
N PHE A 130 14.23 -4.95 7.22
CA PHE A 130 15.13 -4.74 8.34
C PHE A 130 15.08 -5.93 9.29
N VAL A 131 16.23 -6.56 9.55
CA VAL A 131 16.40 -7.63 10.53
C VAL A 131 17.07 -7.03 11.77
N CYS A 132 16.47 -7.18 12.96
CA CYS A 132 16.97 -6.56 14.20
C CYS A 132 18.18 -7.21 14.85
N ALA A 133 18.46 -8.44 14.45
CA ALA A 133 19.70 -9.13 14.80
C ALA A 133 20.50 -9.30 13.51
N GLU A 134 21.83 -9.35 13.63
CA GLU A 134 22.84 -9.51 12.57
C GLU A 134 22.71 -10.81 11.75
N ALA A 135 21.54 -11.44 11.69
CA ALA A 135 21.21 -12.57 10.85
C ALA A 135 20.63 -12.08 9.52
N HIS A 136 21.39 -11.27 8.79
CA HIS A 136 21.19 -11.27 7.35
C HIS A 136 21.65 -12.63 6.84
N THR A 137 20.75 -13.43 6.26
CA THR A 137 21.24 -14.44 5.33
C THR A 137 21.87 -13.68 4.16
N LEU A 138 23.03 -14.13 3.69
CA LEU A 138 23.78 -13.49 2.60
C LEU A 138 22.92 -13.34 1.32
N GLU A 139 21.81 -14.08 1.24
CA GLU A 139 20.81 -14.05 0.19
C GLU A 139 19.77 -12.94 0.36
N THR A 140 19.25 -12.66 1.57
CA THR A 140 18.31 -11.54 1.77
C THR A 140 18.97 -10.19 1.47
N THR A 141 20.25 -10.02 1.83
CA THR A 141 21.02 -8.80 1.53
C THR A 141 21.11 -8.51 0.02
N LYS A 142 21.24 -9.55 -0.81
CA LYS A 142 21.41 -9.39 -2.27
C LYS A 142 20.17 -8.85 -2.97
N LEU A 143 18.97 -9.05 -2.42
CA LEU A 143 17.71 -8.57 -2.99
C LEU A 143 17.32 -7.19 -2.47
N TYR A 144 17.61 -6.94 -1.20
CA TYR A 144 17.22 -5.72 -0.53
C TYR A 144 18.11 -4.54 -0.90
N GLU A 145 19.41 -4.74 -1.11
CA GLU A 145 20.30 -3.66 -1.54
C GLU A 145 19.83 -2.95 -2.83
N PRO A 146 19.46 -3.66 -3.93
CA PRO A 146 18.88 -3.03 -5.11
C PRO A 146 17.62 -2.21 -4.81
N LEU A 147 16.71 -2.74 -3.98
CA LEU A 147 15.47 -2.07 -3.62
C LEU A 147 15.72 -0.81 -2.80
N GLN A 148 16.60 -0.88 -1.79
CA GLN A 148 17.04 0.26 -1.00
C GLN A 148 17.62 1.38 -1.88
N ARG A 149 18.43 1.03 -2.89
CA ARG A 149 18.97 2.01 -3.86
C ARG A 149 17.87 2.66 -4.69
N ILE A 150 16.87 1.89 -5.14
CA ILE A 150 15.72 2.43 -5.89
C ILE A 150 14.93 3.38 -4.99
N PHE A 151 14.63 2.97 -3.76
CA PHE A 151 13.88 3.79 -2.82
C PHE A 151 14.57 5.11 -2.49
N ALA A 152 15.89 5.06 -2.24
CA ALA A 152 16.69 6.26 -2.05
C ALA A 152 16.72 7.14 -3.31
N LYS A 153 16.93 6.55 -4.49
CA LYS A 153 17.02 7.27 -5.77
C LYS A 153 15.74 8.05 -6.10
N TYR A 154 14.58 7.47 -5.84
CA TYR A 154 13.29 8.10 -6.18
C TYR A 154 12.57 8.75 -5.00
N GLY A 155 13.21 8.80 -3.83
CA GLY A 155 12.65 9.41 -2.62
C GLY A 155 11.34 8.74 -2.20
N VAL A 156 11.40 7.44 -1.91
CA VAL A 156 10.32 6.74 -1.21
C VAL A 156 10.29 7.21 0.24
N ASN A 157 9.10 7.50 0.76
CA ASN A 157 8.94 8.07 2.10
C ASN A 157 8.70 6.99 3.15
N ALA A 158 7.99 5.92 2.78
CA ALA A 158 7.70 4.83 3.69
C ALA A 158 7.63 3.46 2.99
N TYR A 159 8.01 2.42 3.72
CA TYR A 159 7.80 1.02 3.37
C TYR A 159 6.98 0.34 4.46
N ILE A 160 5.88 -0.31 4.06
CA ILE A 160 4.99 -1.04 4.97
C ILE A 160 5.16 -2.53 4.69
N SER A 161 5.43 -3.31 5.75
CA SER A 161 5.57 -4.77 5.69
C SER A 161 4.76 -5.48 6.77
N THR A 162 4.77 -6.80 6.77
CA THR A 162 4.34 -7.57 7.93
C THR A 162 5.23 -7.26 9.12
N GLY A 163 4.71 -7.57 10.31
CA GLY A 163 5.40 -7.35 11.58
C GLY A 163 6.79 -7.95 11.60
N GLY A 164 7.71 -7.28 12.29
CA GLY A 164 9.06 -7.74 12.50
C GLY A 164 9.45 -7.53 13.96
N HIS A 165 10.51 -8.20 14.41
CA HIS A 165 11.00 -8.18 15.79
C HIS A 165 11.62 -6.82 16.22
N CYS A 166 11.31 -5.76 15.48
CA CYS A 166 11.99 -4.47 15.49
C CYS A 166 11.13 -3.29 15.96
N GLY A 167 9.93 -3.57 16.49
CA GLY A 167 8.92 -2.56 16.75
C GLY A 167 8.18 -2.12 15.47
N TYR A 168 7.19 -1.26 15.64
CA TYR A 168 6.25 -0.88 14.58
C TYR A 168 6.76 0.22 13.66
N PHE A 169 7.55 1.16 14.18
CA PHE A 169 8.04 2.31 13.43
C PHE A 169 9.56 2.43 13.55
N ARG A 170 10.25 2.47 12.42
CA ARG A 170 11.71 2.68 12.36
C ARG A 170 12.04 3.61 11.21
N GLN A 171 12.85 4.63 11.48
CA GLN A 171 13.33 5.54 10.45
C GLN A 171 14.80 5.27 10.14
N ASP A 172 15.15 5.14 8.86
CA ASP A 172 16.53 5.09 8.37
C ASP A 172 16.66 5.86 7.06
N ASN A 173 17.72 6.67 6.94
CA ASN A 173 18.04 7.45 5.73
C ASN A 173 16.82 8.16 5.10
N SER A 174 16.01 8.85 5.92
CA SER A 174 14.77 9.56 5.54
C SER A 174 13.57 8.71 5.11
N MET A 175 13.69 7.39 5.17
CA MET A 175 12.60 6.45 4.90
C MET A 175 12.03 5.89 6.21
N LEU A 176 10.71 5.82 6.32
CA LEU A 176 10.01 5.19 7.43
C LEU A 176 9.64 3.74 7.09
N TYR A 177 10.19 2.80 7.85
CA TYR A 177 9.81 1.39 7.82
C TYR A 177 8.72 1.15 8.86
N ILE A 178 7.61 0.55 8.42
CA ILE A 178 6.43 0.31 9.22
C ILE A 178 6.13 -1.19 9.22
N GLY A 179 6.23 -1.81 10.38
CA GLY A 179 5.82 -3.20 10.58
C GLY A 179 4.35 -3.26 10.99
N ASN A 180 3.52 -3.95 10.21
CA ASN A 180 2.12 -4.16 10.57
C ASN A 180 2.01 -5.13 11.76
N PRO A 181 1.14 -4.86 12.76
CA PRO A 181 0.92 -5.81 13.86
C PRO A 181 0.55 -7.19 13.34
N SER A 182 1.26 -8.21 13.83
CA SER A 182 0.97 -9.61 13.55
C SER A 182 0.64 -10.32 14.87
N PRO A 183 -0.39 -11.18 14.90
CA PRO A 183 -0.75 -11.94 16.09
C PRO A 183 0.34 -12.92 16.56
N ASP A 184 1.31 -13.25 15.70
CA ASP A 184 2.40 -14.18 16.02
C ASP A 184 3.55 -13.52 16.81
N ASP A 185 3.59 -12.19 16.91
CA ASP A 185 4.63 -11.49 17.66
C ASP A 185 4.19 -11.34 19.13
N LEU A 186 4.87 -12.06 20.02
CA LEU A 186 4.60 -12.11 21.47
C LEU A 186 4.69 -10.74 22.17
N THR A 187 5.22 -9.72 21.48
CA THR A 187 5.30 -8.33 21.95
C THR A 187 4.25 -7.41 21.33
N SER A 188 3.44 -7.93 20.40
CA SER A 188 2.50 -7.15 19.62
C SER A 188 1.26 -6.80 20.42
N SER A 189 0.96 -5.51 20.52
CA SER A 189 -0.36 -5.05 20.93
C SER A 189 -1.34 -5.43 19.83
N ASP A 190 -2.33 -6.27 20.14
CA ASP A 190 -3.43 -6.56 19.22
C ASP A 190 -4.06 -5.25 18.73
N GLY A 191 -4.10 -5.04 17.41
CA GLY A 191 -4.48 -3.75 16.87
C GLY A 191 -4.25 -3.59 15.37
N PHE A 192 -4.37 -2.35 14.91
CA PHE A 192 -4.18 -1.96 13.51
C PHE A 192 -3.55 -0.58 13.42
N LEU A 193 -2.99 -0.28 12.25
CA LEU A 193 -2.36 1.01 11.96
C LEU A 193 -3.33 1.94 11.24
N LEU A 194 -3.35 3.20 11.66
CA LEU A 194 -3.99 4.31 10.94
C LEU A 194 -2.92 5.28 10.47
N HIS A 195 -2.85 5.49 9.15
CA HIS A 195 -1.95 6.46 8.54
C HIS A 195 -2.72 7.69 8.06
N ILE A 196 -2.32 8.86 8.55
CA ILE A 196 -2.88 10.16 8.18
C ILE A 196 -1.82 10.90 7.38
N VAL A 197 -2.04 11.03 6.08
CA VAL A 197 -1.08 11.64 5.14
C VAL A 197 -1.63 12.98 4.68
N ASN A 198 -0.86 14.06 4.89
CA ASN A 198 -1.17 15.39 4.38
C ASN A 198 -0.07 15.87 3.40
N LEU A 199 -0.02 17.15 3.03
CA LEU A 199 0.98 17.64 2.06
C LEU A 199 2.41 17.73 2.62
N LEU A 200 2.56 17.76 3.94
CA LEU A 200 3.81 18.06 4.65
C LEU A 200 4.32 16.89 5.49
N GLU A 201 3.42 16.14 6.11
CA GLU A 201 3.76 15.07 7.05
C GLU A 201 2.85 13.86 6.89
N MET A 202 3.37 12.72 7.35
CA MET A 202 2.63 11.48 7.52
C MET A 202 2.66 11.09 8.99
N GLU A 203 1.49 11.05 9.61
CA GLU A 203 1.31 10.54 10.95
C GLU A 203 0.84 9.09 10.91
N SER A 204 1.46 8.22 11.70
CA SER A 204 1.12 6.81 11.83
C SER A 204 0.77 6.49 13.28
N LEU A 205 -0.41 5.90 13.48
CA LEU A 205 -0.96 5.60 14.80
C LEU A 205 -1.16 4.09 14.93
N LEU A 206 -0.60 3.49 15.97
CA LEU A 206 -0.98 2.14 16.39
C LEU A 206 -2.18 2.24 17.32
N ILE A 207 -3.28 1.62 16.90
CA ILE A 207 -4.54 1.60 17.64
C ILE A 207 -4.82 0.18 18.08
N ASN A 208 -5.00 -0.01 19.38
CA ASN A 208 -5.26 -1.32 19.95
C ASN A 208 -6.74 -1.75 19.81
N LEU A 209 -7.07 -2.97 20.25
CA LEU A 209 -8.44 -3.50 20.25
C LEU A 209 -9.44 -2.74 21.12
N GLU A 210 -9.03 -1.79 21.95
CA GLU A 210 -9.95 -0.90 22.67
C GLU A 210 -10.17 0.44 21.94
N GLY A 211 -9.58 0.62 20.76
CA GLY A 211 -9.65 1.87 19.99
C GLY A 211 -8.75 2.97 20.56
N LYS A 212 -7.79 2.63 21.44
CA LYS A 212 -6.85 3.59 22.02
C LYS A 212 -5.57 3.65 21.19
N VAL A 213 -5.05 4.85 21.00
CA VAL A 213 -3.73 5.07 20.42
C VAL A 213 -2.69 4.65 21.45
N VAL A 214 -1.90 3.62 21.13
CA VAL A 214 -0.83 3.09 21.99
C VAL A 214 0.55 3.57 21.55
N GLU A 215 0.73 3.84 20.25
CA GLU A 215 1.97 4.39 19.70
C GLU A 215 1.66 5.38 18.57
N ARG A 216 2.53 6.39 18.39
CA ARG A 216 2.40 7.46 17.40
C ARG A 216 3.76 7.80 16.82
N PHE A 217 3.83 7.91 15.49
CA PHE A 217 5.01 8.36 14.76
C PHE A 217 4.64 9.44 13.75
N VAL A 218 5.49 10.46 13.58
CA VAL A 218 5.31 11.54 12.59
C VAL A 218 6.58 11.63 11.73
N ASN A 219 6.40 11.53 10.41
CA ASN A 219 7.45 11.66 9.39
C ASN A 219 7.31 12.97 8.63
#